data_AF-A0A495ZES8-F1
#
_entry.id   AF-A0A495ZES8-F1
#
_cell.length_a   1.000
_cell.length_b   1.000
_cell.length_c   1.000
_cell.angle_alpha   90.00
_cell.angle_beta   90.00
_cell.angle_gamma   90.00
#
_symmetry.space_group_name_H-M   'P 1'
#
loop_
_entity.id
_entity.type
_entity.pdbx_description
1 polymer ?
#
loop_
_entity_poly.entity_id
_entity_poly.type
_entity_poly.pdbx_seq_one_letter_code
_entity_poly.pdbx_strand_id
1 'polypeptide(L)'
;MTLTEKRRIVQTLRTDYSMRQICGTLGFNRSSLYYEPKKDPCEAQLQQEIEMLSARYPRYGYRRITEELLRMGYTIGYRRVARLMKS
;
A
#
# COMPACT_ATOMS: atom_id res chain seq x y z
N MET A 1 -1.05 0.43 -18.34
CA MET A 1 0.06 1.32 -17.95
C MET A 1 0.06 1.53 -16.46
N THR A 2 1.16 1.20 -15.79
CA THR A 2 1.34 1.36 -14.34
C THR A 2 1.50 2.85 -13.96
N LEU A 3 1.28 3.22 -12.70
CA LEU A 3 1.48 4.61 -12.24
C LEU A 3 2.93 5.07 -12.44
N THR A 4 3.88 4.15 -12.29
CA THR A 4 5.31 4.37 -12.51
C THR A 4 5.62 4.74 -13.96
N GLU A 5 5.04 4.04 -14.92
CA GLU A 5 5.16 4.36 -16.36
C GLU A 5 4.57 5.73 -16.67
N LYS A 6 3.38 6.03 -16.14
CA LYS A 6 2.71 7.32 -16.32
C LYS A 6 3.57 8.48 -15.79
N ARG A 7 4.22 8.33 -14.62
CA ARG A 7 5.14 9.32 -14.07
C ARG A 7 6.34 9.58 -14.97
N ARG A 8 6.89 8.53 -15.57
CA ARG A 8 8.05 8.64 -16.48
C ARG A 8 7.70 9.46 -17.72
N ILE A 9 6.54 9.20 -18.32
CA ILE A 9 6.05 9.94 -19.50
C ILE A 9 5.78 11.40 -19.17
N VAL A 10 5.22 11.68 -17.98
CA VAL A 10 5.03 13.06 -17.52
C VAL A 10 6.36 13.77 -17.33
N GLN A 11 7.38 13.12 -16.75
CA GLN A 11 8.70 13.70 -16.60
C GLN A 11 9.36 14.05 -17.94
N THR A 12 9.18 13.21 -18.98
CA THR A 12 9.72 13.49 -20.31
C THR A 12 8.96 14.58 -21.05
N LEU A 13 7.63 14.66 -20.90
CA LEU A 13 6.80 15.60 -21.66
C LEU A 13 6.60 16.96 -20.97
N ARG A 14 6.92 17.09 -19.68
CA ARG A 14 6.71 18.36 -18.93
C ARG A 14 7.55 19.52 -19.43
N THR A 15 8.59 19.25 -20.21
CA THR A 15 9.45 20.25 -20.84
C THR A 15 8.75 20.97 -21.98
N ASP A 16 7.90 20.25 -22.72
CA ASP A 16 7.32 20.70 -23.98
C ASP A 16 5.81 20.97 -23.87
N TYR A 17 5.13 20.34 -22.90
CA TYR A 17 3.68 20.40 -22.76
C TYR A 17 3.22 20.73 -21.34
N SER A 18 2.06 21.37 -21.23
CA SER A 18 1.45 21.64 -19.93
C SER A 18 0.96 20.34 -19.27
N MET A 19 1.02 20.29 -17.93
CA MET A 19 0.52 19.16 -17.14
C MET A 19 -0.95 18.81 -17.45
N ARG A 20 -1.75 19.81 -17.83
CA ARG A 20 -3.17 19.63 -18.15
C ARG A 20 -3.35 18.87 -19.46
N GLN A 21 -2.54 19.17 -20.48
CA GLN A 21 -2.52 18.44 -21.74
C GLN A 21 -2.02 17.00 -21.52
N ILE A 22 -0.88 16.83 -20.85
CA ILE A 22 -0.29 15.51 -20.61
C ILE A 22 -1.24 14.59 -19.84
N CYS A 23 -1.83 15.07 -18.73
CA CYS A 23 -2.76 14.27 -17.93
C CYS A 23 -4.08 14.00 -18.67
N GLY A 24 -4.55 14.97 -19.47
CA GLY A 24 -5.73 14.83 -20.32
C GLY A 24 -5.54 13.74 -21.39
N THR A 25 -4.40 13.74 -22.06
CA THR A 25 -4.07 12.74 -23.09
C THR A 25 -3.86 11.35 -22.50
N LEU A 26 -3.23 11.25 -21.33
CA LEU A 26 -2.98 9.97 -20.65
C LEU A 26 -4.16 9.45 -19.82
N GLY A 27 -5.26 10.21 -19.74
CA GLY A 27 -6.51 9.80 -19.09
C GLY A 27 -6.37 9.52 -17.60
N PHE A 28 -5.53 10.26 -16.85
CA PHE A 28 -5.42 10.09 -15.39
C PHE A 28 -5.43 11.44 -14.65
N ASN A 29 -5.88 11.43 -13.40
CA ASN A 29 -5.98 12.63 -12.58
C ASN A 29 -4.59 13.12 -12.14
N ARG A 30 -4.35 14.42 -12.25
CA ARG A 30 -3.12 15.08 -11.79
C ARG A 30 -2.81 14.78 -10.31
N SER A 31 -3.83 14.55 -9.47
CA SER A 31 -3.65 14.16 -8.06
C SER A 31 -2.89 12.84 -7.90
N SER A 32 -3.03 11.90 -8.84
CA SER A 32 -2.30 10.63 -8.83
C SER A 32 -0.79 10.79 -9.03
N LEU A 33 -0.34 11.88 -9.66
CA LEU A 33 1.09 12.16 -9.79
C LEU A 33 1.70 12.59 -8.46
N TYR A 34 1.00 13.44 -7.72
CA TYR A 34 1.44 13.95 -6.42
C TYR A 34 1.26 12.93 -5.28
N TYR A 35 0.40 11.92 -5.47
CA TYR A 35 0.18 10.89 -4.46
C TYR A 35 1.40 9.98 -4.31
N GLU A 36 2.21 10.17 -3.28
CA GLU A 36 3.19 9.18 -2.87
C GLU A 36 2.55 8.16 -1.94
N PRO A 37 2.61 6.84 -2.26
CA PRO A 37 2.17 5.82 -1.33
C PRO A 37 3.06 5.91 -0.10
N LYS A 38 2.48 6.38 1.01
CA LYS A 38 3.17 6.49 2.29
C LYS A 38 3.41 5.08 2.81
N LYS A 39 4.61 4.54 2.57
CA LYS A 39 5.03 3.28 3.18
C LYS A 39 5.24 3.55 4.66
N ASP A 40 4.31 3.06 5.49
CA ASP A 40 4.51 3.07 6.93
C ASP A 40 5.65 2.07 7.22
N PRO A 41 6.81 2.49 7.76
CA PRO A 41 7.93 1.60 8.00
C PRO A 41 7.56 0.46 8.97
N CYS A 42 6.58 0.68 9.85
CA CYS A 42 6.05 -0.35 10.73
C CYS A 42 5.15 -1.35 9.99
N GLU A 43 4.61 -1.01 8.81
CA GLU A 43 3.71 -1.89 8.04
C GLU A 43 4.45 -3.10 7.48
N ALA A 44 5.70 -2.95 7.04
CA ALA A 44 6.50 -4.07 6.58
C ALA A 44 6.83 -5.06 7.70
N GLN A 45 7.20 -4.56 8.89
CA GLN A 45 7.47 -5.39 10.06
C GLN A 45 6.21 -6.12 10.52
N LEU A 46 5.10 -5.39 10.60
CA LEU A 46 3.79 -5.94 10.95
C LEU A 46 3.32 -7.00 9.95
N GLN A 47 3.56 -6.80 8.65
CA GLN A 47 3.24 -7.79 7.62
C GLN A 47 4.02 -9.08 7.86
N GLN A 48 5.33 -8.99 8.13
CA GLN A 48 6.16 -10.16 8.43
C GLN A 48 5.66 -10.92 9.67
N GLU A 49 5.28 -10.21 10.73
CA GLU A 49 4.73 -10.84 11.94
C GLU A 49 3.39 -11.54 11.67
N ILE A 50 2.51 -10.92 10.89
CA ILE A 50 1.25 -11.52 10.46
C ILE A 50 1.49 -12.80 9.65
N GLU A 51 2.44 -12.77 8.71
CA GLU A 51 2.82 -13.93 7.90
C GLU A 51 3.41 -15.04 8.78
N MET A 52 4.28 -14.72 9.73
CA MET A 52 4.85 -15.67 10.68
C MET A 52 3.77 -16.34 11.53
N LEU A 53 2.83 -15.55 12.07
CA LEU A 53 1.70 -16.06 12.85
C LEU A 53 0.75 -16.92 12.01
N SER A 54 0.50 -16.52 10.76
CA SER A 54 -0.33 -17.28 9.82
C SER A 54 0.30 -18.63 9.48
N ALA A 55 1.61 -18.66 9.27
CA ALA A 55 2.37 -19.89 9.01
C ALA A 55 2.43 -20.79 10.25
N ARG A 56 2.61 -20.22 11.44
CA ARG A 56 2.63 -20.96 12.71
C ARG A 56 1.25 -21.53 13.07
N TYR A 57 0.18 -20.79 12.75
CA TYR A 57 -1.20 -21.18 13.06
C TYR A 57 -2.09 -21.15 11.80
N PRO A 58 -2.01 -22.14 10.90
CA PRO A 58 -2.72 -22.12 9.61
C PRO A 58 -4.25 -22.04 9.72
N ARG A 59 -4.83 -22.45 10.86
CA ARG A 59 -6.28 -22.37 11.11
C ARG A 59 -6.73 -21.00 11.63
N TYR A 60 -5.79 -20.09 11.95
CA TYR A 60 -6.12 -18.81 12.54
C TYR A 60 -6.48 -17.81 11.44
N GLY A 61 -7.70 -17.30 11.50
CA GLY A 61 -8.10 -16.12 10.73
C GLY A 61 -7.61 -14.83 11.37
N TYR A 62 -7.84 -13.71 10.68
CA TYR A 62 -7.39 -12.37 11.11
C TYR A 62 -7.81 -11.99 12.54
N ARG A 63 -8.95 -12.50 13.04
CA ARG A 63 -9.42 -12.22 14.42
C ARG A 63 -8.45 -12.78 15.46
N ARG A 64 -8.06 -14.05 15.33
CA ARG A 64 -7.11 -14.70 16.25
C ARG A 64 -5.70 -14.16 16.10
N ILE A 65 -5.28 -13.86 14.86
CA ILE A 65 -3.98 -13.21 14.64
C ILE A 65 -3.94 -11.82 15.28
N THR A 66 -5.04 -11.05 15.22
CA THR A 66 -5.12 -9.77 15.92
C THR A 66 -4.96 -9.95 17.43
N GLU A 67 -5.62 -10.94 18.03
CA GLU A 67 -5.48 -11.23 19.46
C GLU A 67 -4.04 -11.59 19.86
N GLU A 68 -3.34 -12.41 19.05
CA GLU A 68 -1.93 -12.74 19.30
C GLU A 68 -1.03 -11.50 19.18
N LEU A 69 -1.26 -10.64 18.18
CA LEU A 69 -0.52 -9.38 18.05
C LEU A 69 -0.76 -8.45 19.26
N LEU A 70 -1.99 -8.35 19.75
CA LEU A 70 -2.30 -7.58 20.95
C LEU A 70 -1.57 -8.14 22.19
N ARG A 71 -1.47 -9.47 22.32
CA ARG A 71 -0.69 -10.12 23.40
C ARG A 71 0.81 -9.88 23.30
N MET A 72 1.32 -9.73 22.08
CA MET A 72 2.72 -9.36 21.82
C MET A 72 3.00 -7.87 22.07
N GLY A 73 2.00 -7.07 22.46
CA GLY A 73 2.14 -5.65 22.77
C GLY A 73 1.89 -4.71 21.59
N TYR A 74 1.45 -5.20 20.44
CA TYR A 74 1.05 -4.34 19.33
C TYR A 74 -0.26 -3.62 19.63
N THR A 75 -0.35 -2.34 19.30
CA THR A 75 -1.62 -1.58 19.35
C THR A 75 -2.21 -1.50 17.95
N ILE A 76 -2.94 -2.54 17.54
CA ILE A 76 -3.49 -2.65 16.18
C ILE A 76 -4.97 -3.05 16.16
N GLY A 77 -5.74 -2.45 15.25
CA GLY A 77 -7.13 -2.83 15.00
C GLY A 77 -7.27 -4.00 14.02
N TYR A 78 -8.27 -4.85 14.24
CA TYR A 78 -8.56 -6.03 13.43
C TYR A 78 -8.75 -5.73 11.92
N ARG A 79 -9.28 -4.55 11.56
CA ARG A 79 -9.45 -4.13 10.16
C ARG A 79 -8.10 -3.96 9.45
N ARG A 80 -7.08 -3.48 10.17
CA ARG A 80 -5.73 -3.31 9.62
C ARG A 80 -5.10 -4.69 9.36
N VAL A 81 -5.21 -5.61 10.31
CA VAL A 81 -4.76 -7.00 10.16
C VAL A 81 -5.47 -7.70 9.00
N ALA A 82 -6.80 -7.59 8.91
CA ALA A 82 -7.57 -8.19 7.84
C ALA A 82 -7.19 -7.69 6.44
N ARG A 83 -6.85 -6.40 6.32
CA ARG A 83 -6.36 -5.80 5.07
C ARG A 83 -4.98 -6.35 4.70
N LEU A 84 -4.08 -6.45 5.67
CA LEU A 84 -2.71 -6.93 5.48
C LEU A 84 -2.66 -8.42 5.12
N MET A 85 -3.55 -9.24 5.67
CA MET A 85 -3.69 -10.65 5.28
C MET A 85 -4.28 -10.86 3.87
N LYS A 86 -4.94 -9.84 3.30
CA LYS A 86 -5.55 -9.89 1.96
C LYS A 86 -4.68 -9.28 0.87
N SER A 87 -3.66 -8.51 1.26
CA SER A 87 -2.74 -7.83 0.36
C SER A 87 -1.64 -8.76 -0.12
#